data_AF-A0A3N5QT01-F1
#
_entry.id   AF-A0A3N5QT01-F1
#
_cell.length_a   1.000
_cell.length_b   1.000
_cell.length_c   1.000
_cell.angle_alpha   90.00
_cell.angle_beta   90.00
_cell.angle_gamma   90.00
#
_symmetry.space_group_name_H-M   'P 1'
#
loop_
_entity.id
_entity.type
_entity.pdbx_description
1 polymer ?
#
loop_
_entity_poly.entity_id
_entity_poly.type
_entity_poly.pdbx_seq_one_letter_code
_entity_poly.pdbx_strand_id
1 'polypeptide(L)'
;MAWEQVIGQERVQLMLQRAIVRDRVPQSLLLTGEDGAGTLAIAIAFARVVNCEQPVVSGDRIDACGTCHACKQNHSLQHPNVRFVISYPSGKAETDDELPKEVVEELKEAIQTVAADPYVPFQLTNATQIRIGQIRDLKRSLALSSAQNGRRVVIIHHADEMKVESANAFLKTLEEPHENVTLILTTAHPERLLQTIVSRCQEVVVPPLDDDQIISALVSGGWCTHDEAVLLAPF
;
A
#
# COMPACT_ATOMS: atom_id res chain seq x y z
N MET A 1 -5.49 -13.71 -9.09
CA MET A 1 -6.01 -13.45 -7.74
C MET A 1 -5.17 -12.35 -7.07
N ALA A 2 -5.58 -11.79 -5.93
CA ALA A 2 -4.92 -10.59 -5.38
C ALA A 2 -3.52 -10.89 -4.81
N TRP A 3 -3.36 -12.01 -4.11
CA TRP A 3 -2.07 -12.39 -3.52
C TRP A 3 -1.09 -12.97 -4.53
N GLU A 4 -1.55 -13.43 -5.70
CA GLU A 4 -0.68 -13.93 -6.78
C GLU A 4 0.27 -12.86 -7.35
N GLN A 5 -0.07 -11.58 -7.20
CA GLN A 5 0.82 -10.48 -7.58
C GLN A 5 1.90 -10.19 -6.53
N VAL A 6 1.86 -10.85 -5.37
CA VAL A 6 2.90 -10.71 -4.34
C VAL A 6 3.92 -11.83 -4.53
N ILE A 7 5.15 -11.47 -4.91
CA ILE A 7 6.27 -12.39 -5.08
C ILE A 7 6.70 -12.84 -3.68
N GLY A 8 6.78 -14.15 -3.46
CA GLY A 8 7.24 -14.72 -2.19
C GLY A 8 6.41 -14.27 -0.97
N GLN A 9 7.08 -13.93 0.12
CA GLN A 9 6.46 -13.36 1.33
C GLN A 9 5.33 -14.20 1.97
N GLU A 10 5.34 -15.52 1.79
CA GLU A 10 4.24 -16.40 2.20
C GLU A 10 3.84 -16.25 3.67
N ARG A 11 4.82 -16.03 4.55
CA ARG A 11 4.58 -15.85 5.99
C ARG A 11 3.76 -14.60 6.27
N VAL A 12 4.08 -13.48 5.60
CA VAL A 12 3.38 -12.20 5.77
C VAL A 12 1.98 -12.29 5.14
N GLN A 13 1.87 -12.87 3.94
CA GLN A 13 0.59 -13.12 3.29
C GLN A 13 -0.35 -13.94 4.18
N LEU A 14 0.12 -15.06 4.71
CA LEU A 14 -0.69 -15.95 5.57
C LEU A 14 -1.11 -15.27 6.87
N MET A 15 -0.23 -14.45 7.47
CA MET A 15 -0.56 -13.66 8.65
C MET A 15 -1.74 -12.72 8.38
N LEU A 16 -1.67 -11.96 7.28
CA LEU A 16 -2.71 -11.01 6.91
C LEU A 16 -4.01 -11.71 6.48
N GLN A 17 -3.91 -12.79 5.70
CA GLN A 17 -5.06 -13.62 5.33
C GLN A 17 -5.80 -14.13 6.58
N ARG A 18 -5.08 -14.67 7.57
CA ARG A 18 -5.68 -15.10 8.84
C ARG A 18 -6.34 -13.96 9.61
N ALA A 19 -5.73 -12.78 9.61
CA ALA A 19 -6.31 -11.61 10.27
C ALA A 19 -7.65 -11.22 9.62
N ILE A 20 -7.75 -11.31 8.29
CA ILE A 20 -8.98 -11.06 7.54
C ILE A 20 -10.03 -12.15 7.82
N VAL A 21 -9.67 -13.44 7.70
CA VAL A 21 -10.60 -14.57 7.94
C VAL A 21 -11.18 -14.54 9.36
N ARG A 22 -10.40 -14.11 10.35
CA ARG A 22 -10.81 -14.08 11.75
C ARG A 22 -11.45 -12.75 12.18
N ASP A 23 -11.70 -11.85 11.23
CA ASP A 23 -12.20 -10.49 11.48
C ASP A 23 -11.43 -9.73 12.57
N ARG A 24 -10.09 -9.91 12.56
CA ARG A 24 -9.15 -9.29 13.49
C ARG A 24 -8.09 -8.50 12.73
N VAL A 25 -8.57 -7.73 11.77
CA VAL A 25 -7.74 -6.85 10.96
C VAL A 25 -7.20 -5.70 11.81
N PRO A 26 -5.87 -5.46 11.83
CA PRO A 26 -5.29 -4.31 12.52
C PRO A 26 -5.80 -2.98 11.93
N GLN A 27 -6.02 -1.99 12.79
CA GLN A 27 -6.38 -0.65 12.36
C GLN A 27 -5.19 0.13 11.80
N SER A 28 -3.97 -0.17 12.27
CA SER A 28 -2.72 0.44 11.83
C SER A 28 -1.66 -0.63 11.63
N LEU A 29 -1.18 -0.77 10.40
CA LEU A 29 -0.14 -1.71 9.99
C LEU A 29 1.06 -0.90 9.51
N LEU A 30 2.26 -1.22 9.99
CA LEU A 30 3.51 -0.67 9.48
C LEU A 30 4.30 -1.81 8.83
N LEU A 31 4.37 -1.78 7.50
CA LEU A 31 5.17 -2.70 6.69
C LEU A 31 6.56 -2.11 6.50
N THR A 32 7.58 -2.77 7.07
CA THR A 32 8.98 -2.35 6.96
C THR A 32 9.74 -3.36 6.12
N GLY A 33 10.54 -2.89 5.15
CA GLY A 33 11.31 -3.75 4.27
C GLY A 33 11.98 -2.94 3.18
N GLU A 34 13.08 -3.44 2.63
CA GLU A 34 13.83 -2.77 1.58
C GLU A 34 12.96 -2.50 0.34
N ASP A 35 13.33 -1.49 -0.43
CA ASP A 35 12.64 -1.19 -1.68
C ASP A 35 12.70 -2.40 -2.61
N GLY A 36 11.56 -2.79 -3.17
CA GLY A 36 11.42 -4.01 -3.98
C GLY A 36 11.08 -5.28 -3.19
N ALA A 37 11.16 -5.29 -1.85
CA ALA A 37 10.78 -6.47 -1.05
C ALA A 37 9.27 -6.83 -1.10
N GLY A 38 8.44 -5.95 -1.66
CA GLY A 38 7.01 -6.17 -1.87
C GLY A 38 6.09 -5.57 -0.82
N THR A 39 6.56 -4.60 -0.01
CA THR A 39 5.72 -3.91 1.00
C THR A 39 4.47 -3.27 0.40
N LEU A 40 4.61 -2.55 -0.72
CA LEU A 40 3.51 -1.94 -1.46
C LEU A 40 2.60 -3.00 -2.09
N ALA A 41 3.17 -4.05 -2.69
CA ALA A 41 2.43 -5.17 -3.27
C ALA A 41 1.52 -5.85 -2.24
N ILE A 42 2.04 -6.11 -1.04
CA ILE A 42 1.28 -6.67 0.09
C ILE A 42 0.14 -5.73 0.50
N ALA A 43 0.41 -4.42 0.61
CA ALA A 43 -0.61 -3.42 0.97
C ALA A 43 -1.76 -3.38 -0.05
N ILE A 44 -1.44 -3.41 -1.34
CA ILE A 44 -2.41 -3.44 -2.45
C ILE A 44 -3.21 -4.74 -2.46
N ALA A 45 -2.54 -5.89 -2.31
CA ALA A 45 -3.21 -7.19 -2.25
C ALA A 45 -4.18 -7.25 -1.07
N PHE A 46 -3.76 -6.78 0.10
CA PHE A 46 -4.62 -6.66 1.27
C PHE A 46 -5.86 -5.80 0.97
N ALA A 47 -5.67 -4.61 0.39
CA ALA A 47 -6.76 -3.69 0.06
C ALA A 47 -7.79 -4.30 -0.90
N ARG A 48 -7.31 -5.06 -1.89
CA ARG A 48 -8.13 -5.80 -2.86
C ARG A 48 -8.99 -6.87 -2.19
N VAL A 49 -8.43 -7.63 -1.26
CA VAL A 49 -9.13 -8.74 -0.60
C VAL A 49 -10.18 -8.24 0.38
N VAL A 50 -9.86 -7.25 1.23
CA VAL A 50 -10.81 -6.76 2.25
C VAL A 50 -12.00 -6.00 1.66
N ASN A 51 -11.88 -5.52 0.42
CA ASN A 51 -12.98 -4.87 -0.30
C ASN A 51 -13.66 -5.80 -1.31
N CYS A 52 -13.27 -7.08 -1.39
CA CYS A 52 -13.95 -8.04 -2.25
C CYS A 52 -15.35 -8.35 -1.71
N GLU A 53 -16.38 -8.30 -2.55
CA GLU A 53 -17.76 -8.61 -2.17
C GLU A 53 -18.00 -10.11 -1.97
N GLN A 54 -17.22 -10.95 -2.67
CA GLN A 54 -17.37 -12.40 -2.69
C GLN A 54 -16.01 -13.08 -2.59
N PRO A 55 -15.27 -12.90 -1.48
CA PRO A 55 -13.93 -13.45 -1.37
C PRO A 55 -13.96 -14.98 -1.35
N VAL A 56 -12.92 -15.59 -1.92
CA VAL A 56 -12.73 -17.04 -1.94
C VAL A 56 -11.97 -17.43 -0.67
N VAL A 57 -12.63 -18.18 0.22
CA VAL A 57 -12.05 -18.63 1.49
C VAL A 57 -11.73 -20.13 1.41
N SER A 58 -10.51 -20.50 1.81
CA SER A 58 -10.07 -21.89 1.90
C SER A 58 -9.27 -22.09 3.20
N GLY A 59 -9.96 -22.56 4.24
CA GLY A 59 -9.39 -22.69 5.59
C GLY A 59 -8.94 -21.34 6.16
N ASP A 60 -7.64 -21.23 6.47
CA ASP A 60 -7.00 -20.00 6.98
C ASP A 60 -6.62 -19.01 5.85
N ARG A 61 -6.87 -19.34 4.57
CA ARG A 61 -6.51 -18.51 3.42
C ARG A 61 -7.76 -17.81 2.85
N ILE A 62 -7.56 -16.59 2.38
CA ILE A 62 -8.60 -15.80 1.72
C ILE A 62 -8.00 -15.02 0.55
N ASP A 63 -8.72 -14.98 -0.57
CA ASP A 63 -8.35 -14.22 -1.75
C ASP A 63 -9.55 -13.52 -2.38
N ALA A 64 -9.29 -12.53 -3.22
CA ALA A 64 -10.29 -11.80 -3.98
C ALA A 64 -10.79 -12.65 -5.16
N CYS A 65 -12.09 -12.63 -5.45
CA CYS A 65 -12.66 -13.40 -6.56
C CYS A 65 -12.24 -12.91 -7.96
N GLY A 66 -11.77 -11.67 -8.07
CA GLY A 66 -11.34 -11.05 -9.32
C GLY A 66 -12.48 -10.64 -10.28
N THR A 67 -13.74 -10.99 -10.00
CA THR A 67 -14.86 -10.80 -10.94
C THR A 67 -15.97 -9.88 -10.45
N CYS A 68 -16.12 -9.66 -9.14
CA CYS A 68 -17.15 -8.77 -8.58
C CYS A 68 -16.90 -7.28 -8.91
N HIS A 69 -17.89 -6.42 -8.66
CA HIS A 69 -17.80 -5.00 -9.00
C HIS A 69 -16.66 -4.30 -8.26
N ALA A 70 -16.56 -4.52 -6.95
CA ALA A 70 -15.44 -4.01 -6.16
C ALA A 70 -14.07 -4.54 -6.64
N CYS A 71 -13.96 -5.80 -7.07
CA CYS A 71 -12.71 -6.32 -7.64
C CYS A 71 -12.31 -5.62 -8.94
N LYS A 72 -13.26 -5.31 -9.81
CA LYS A 72 -12.99 -4.58 -11.06
C LYS A 72 -12.46 -3.17 -10.79
N GLN A 73 -13.04 -2.46 -9.82
CA GLN A 73 -12.55 -1.14 -9.39
C GLN A 73 -11.18 -1.23 -8.71
N ASN A 74 -10.96 -2.26 -7.89
CA ASN A 74 -9.67 -2.48 -7.24
C ASN A 74 -8.57 -2.94 -8.20
N HIS A 75 -8.92 -3.51 -9.36
CA HIS A 75 -7.94 -3.85 -10.39
C HIS A 75 -7.24 -2.60 -10.93
N SER A 76 -7.95 -1.48 -11.06
CA SER A 76 -7.39 -0.17 -11.44
C SER A 76 -7.06 0.73 -10.24
N LEU A 77 -7.15 0.20 -9.01
CA LEU A 77 -6.93 0.96 -7.76
C LEU A 77 -7.82 2.21 -7.60
N GLN A 78 -9.00 2.22 -8.25
CA GLN A 78 -9.98 3.32 -8.20
C GLN A 78 -11.15 3.05 -7.26
N HIS A 79 -11.01 2.05 -6.38
CA HIS A 79 -12.07 1.70 -5.45
C HIS A 79 -12.28 2.83 -4.41
N PRO A 80 -13.53 3.26 -4.14
CA PRO A 80 -13.78 4.40 -3.23
C PRO A 80 -13.29 4.20 -1.80
N ASN A 81 -13.12 2.95 -1.37
CA ASN A 81 -12.56 2.60 -0.07
C ASN A 81 -11.04 2.43 -0.07
N VAL A 82 -10.34 2.68 -1.18
CA VAL A 82 -8.88 2.61 -1.23
C VAL A 82 -8.34 4.00 -1.54
N ARG A 83 -7.48 4.51 -0.68
CA ARG A 83 -6.82 5.80 -0.87
C ARG A 83 -5.31 5.66 -0.73
N PHE A 84 -4.57 6.29 -1.64
CA PHE A 84 -3.13 6.40 -1.57
C PHE A 84 -2.73 7.78 -1.06
N VAL A 85 -1.69 7.81 -0.23
CA VAL A 85 -0.98 9.02 0.17
C VAL A 85 0.48 8.79 -0.19
N ILE A 86 0.99 9.61 -1.10
CA ILE A 86 2.38 9.59 -1.55
C ILE A 86 2.95 11.00 -1.49
N SER A 87 4.28 11.12 -1.57
CA SER A 87 4.94 12.41 -1.60
C SER A 87 4.58 13.23 -2.83
N TYR A 88 4.37 14.52 -2.63
CA TYR A 88 4.13 15.46 -3.72
C TYR A 88 5.42 16.10 -4.24
N PRO A 89 5.41 16.55 -5.50
CA PRO A 89 6.48 17.35 -6.07
C PRO A 89 6.75 18.62 -5.26
N SER A 90 7.96 19.16 -5.42
CA SER A 90 8.33 20.47 -4.87
C SER A 90 7.30 21.55 -5.25
N GLY A 91 6.74 22.26 -4.26
CA GLY A 91 5.66 23.22 -4.49
C GLY A 91 4.93 23.60 -3.21
N LYS A 92 3.88 24.42 -3.35
CA LYS A 92 3.02 24.88 -2.25
C LYS A 92 1.71 24.10 -2.09
N ALA A 93 1.40 23.21 -3.03
CA ALA A 93 0.17 22.43 -2.99
C ALA A 93 0.18 21.49 -1.78
N GLU A 94 -0.80 21.66 -0.90
CA GLU A 94 -0.96 20.89 0.33
C GLU A 94 -1.94 19.72 0.15
N THR A 95 -2.80 19.78 -0.87
CA THR A 95 -3.88 18.80 -1.10
C THR A 95 -4.01 18.45 -2.58
N ASP A 96 -4.76 17.38 -2.90
CA ASP A 96 -4.97 16.93 -4.28
C ASP A 96 -5.63 18.02 -5.16
N ASP A 97 -6.54 18.82 -4.59
CA ASP A 97 -7.29 19.88 -5.29
C ASP A 97 -6.42 21.11 -5.64
N GLU A 98 -5.30 21.28 -4.96
CA GLU A 98 -4.35 22.38 -5.19
C GLU A 98 -3.26 22.02 -6.20
N LEU A 99 -3.18 20.76 -6.63
CA LEU A 99 -2.16 20.31 -7.56
C LEU A 99 -2.40 20.87 -8.98
N PRO A 100 -1.33 21.23 -9.70
CA PRO A 100 -1.42 21.50 -11.13
C PRO A 100 -2.02 20.28 -11.86
N LYS A 101 -2.81 20.53 -12.91
CA LYS A 101 -3.46 19.46 -13.69
C LYS A 101 -2.47 18.41 -14.20
N GLU A 102 -1.28 18.84 -14.59
CA GLU A 102 -0.19 17.96 -15.05
C GLU A 102 0.19 16.92 -13.98
N VAL A 103 0.35 17.35 -12.73
CA VAL A 103 0.70 16.46 -11.61
C VAL A 103 -0.47 15.54 -11.24
N VAL A 104 -1.70 16.02 -11.36
CA VAL A 104 -2.90 15.19 -11.11
C VAL A 104 -3.01 14.07 -12.14
N GLU A 105 -2.74 14.35 -13.42
CA GLU A 105 -2.72 13.31 -14.46
C GLU A 105 -1.54 12.34 -14.25
N GLU A 106 -0.35 12.84 -13.90
CA GLU A 106 0.80 11.99 -13.53
C GLU A 106 0.48 11.05 -12.37
N LEU A 107 -0.20 11.54 -11.32
CA LEU A 107 -0.64 10.71 -10.19
C LEU A 107 -1.61 9.61 -10.64
N LYS A 108 -2.55 9.91 -11.53
CA LYS A 108 -3.48 8.90 -12.05
C LYS A 108 -2.75 7.85 -12.88
N GLU A 109 -1.80 8.26 -13.72
CA GLU A 109 -0.98 7.36 -14.52
C GLU A 109 -0.09 6.46 -13.64
N ALA A 110 0.52 7.04 -12.59
CA ALA A 110 1.31 6.30 -11.62
C ALA A 110 0.46 5.23 -10.90
N ILE A 111 -0.75 5.59 -10.44
CA ILE A 111 -1.68 4.63 -9.82
C ILE A 111 -2.05 3.51 -10.79
N GLN A 112 -2.33 3.81 -12.07
CA GLN A 112 -2.68 2.79 -13.06
C GLN A 112 -1.50 1.85 -13.34
N THR A 113 -0.28 2.38 -13.40
CA THR A 113 0.94 1.60 -13.62
C THR A 113 1.18 0.63 -12.45
N VAL A 114 1.07 1.15 -11.22
CA VAL A 114 1.22 0.35 -9.99
C VAL A 114 0.09 -0.65 -9.80
N ALA A 115 -1.11 -0.34 -10.30
CA ALA A 115 -2.22 -1.28 -10.29
C ALA A 115 -1.94 -2.52 -11.15
N ALA A 116 -1.22 -2.35 -12.27
CA ALA A 116 -0.80 -3.42 -13.15
C ALA A 116 0.42 -4.17 -12.59
N ASP A 117 1.44 -3.45 -12.13
CA ASP A 117 2.64 -4.00 -11.54
C ASP A 117 3.02 -3.26 -10.24
N PRO A 118 2.76 -3.85 -9.07
CA PRO A 118 3.10 -3.24 -7.78
C PRO A 118 4.59 -3.09 -7.45
N TYR A 119 5.50 -3.61 -8.29
CA TYR A 119 6.95 -3.51 -8.10
C TYR A 119 7.59 -2.36 -8.87
N VAL A 120 6.81 -1.63 -9.68
CA VAL A 120 7.29 -0.39 -10.30
C VAL A 120 7.37 0.74 -9.25
N PRO A 121 8.31 1.69 -9.39
CA PRO A 121 8.40 2.83 -8.49
C PRO A 121 7.10 3.63 -8.45
N PHE A 122 6.49 3.78 -7.28
CA PHE A 122 5.27 4.57 -7.09
C PHE A 122 5.59 5.98 -6.58
N GLN A 123 6.16 6.80 -7.46
CA GLN A 123 6.63 8.14 -7.10
C GLN A 123 6.33 9.15 -8.21
N LEU A 124 6.04 10.39 -7.82
CA LEU A 124 5.87 11.52 -8.75
C LEU A 124 7.21 12.20 -9.04
N THR A 125 7.32 12.81 -10.21
CA THR A 125 8.52 13.55 -10.61
C THR A 125 8.82 14.68 -9.62
N ASN A 126 10.06 14.74 -9.11
CA ASN A 126 10.51 15.68 -8.08
C ASN A 126 9.71 15.61 -6.75
N ALA A 127 9.09 14.47 -6.44
CA ALA A 127 8.45 14.23 -5.15
C ALA A 127 9.47 14.34 -4.00
N THR A 128 9.08 15.04 -2.92
CA THR A 128 10.02 15.36 -1.83
C THR A 128 9.52 15.03 -0.44
N GLN A 129 8.21 15.10 -0.21
CA GLN A 129 7.64 14.93 1.11
C GLN A 129 6.12 14.70 1.08
N ILE A 130 5.64 14.01 2.11
CA ILE A 130 4.22 13.96 2.46
C ILE A 130 3.89 15.18 3.32
N ARG A 131 3.00 16.03 2.81
CA ARG A 131 2.64 17.31 3.41
C ARG A 131 1.53 17.18 4.46
N ILE A 132 1.44 18.19 5.33
CA ILE A 132 0.49 18.19 6.44
C ILE A 132 -0.95 18.34 5.96
N GLY A 133 -1.19 19.06 4.85
CA GLY A 133 -2.48 19.15 4.19
C GLY A 133 -3.03 17.79 3.81
N GLN A 134 -2.23 16.94 3.14
CA GLN A 134 -2.62 15.58 2.76
C GLN A 134 -3.11 14.78 3.97
N ILE A 135 -2.41 14.86 5.10
CA ILE A 135 -2.77 14.18 6.34
C ILE A 135 -4.06 14.74 6.96
N ARG A 136 -4.25 16.06 6.95
CA ARG A 136 -5.47 16.70 7.47
C ARG A 136 -6.67 16.36 6.58
N ASP A 137 -6.49 16.34 5.28
CA ASP A 137 -7.49 16.01 4.28
C ASP A 137 -7.88 14.54 4.36
N LEU A 138 -6.90 13.66 4.56
CA LEU A 138 -7.12 12.28 4.91
C LEU A 138 -8.01 12.16 6.15
N LYS A 139 -7.65 12.83 7.25
CA LYS A 139 -8.45 12.80 8.50
C LYS A 139 -9.90 13.24 8.25
N ARG A 140 -10.12 14.32 7.49
CA ARG A 140 -11.48 14.77 7.14
C ARG A 140 -12.23 13.72 6.33
N SER A 141 -11.58 13.08 5.37
CA SER A 141 -12.21 12.03 4.55
C SER A 141 -12.58 10.77 5.34
N LEU A 142 -11.80 10.42 6.36
CA LEU A 142 -12.08 9.27 7.21
C LEU A 142 -13.27 9.49 8.15
N ALA A 143 -13.53 10.75 8.54
CA ALA A 143 -14.70 11.11 9.34
C ALA A 143 -16.04 11.00 8.59
N LEU A 144 -16.02 11.03 7.26
CA LEU A 144 -17.22 10.82 6.44
C LEU A 144 -17.64 9.34 6.45
N SER A 145 -18.87 9.01 6.10
CA SER A 145 -19.27 7.62 5.88
C SER A 145 -18.65 7.07 4.60
N SER A 146 -18.34 5.78 4.57
CA SER A 146 -17.88 5.13 3.34
C SER A 146 -18.98 5.17 2.26
N ALA A 147 -18.58 5.34 1.00
CA ALA A 147 -19.48 5.37 -0.15
C ALA A 147 -20.01 3.98 -0.55
N GLN A 148 -19.32 2.91 -0.15
CA GLN A 148 -19.67 1.52 -0.48
C GLN A 148 -19.39 0.60 0.71
N ASN A 149 -20.12 -0.50 0.83
CA ASN A 149 -19.82 -1.51 1.86
C ASN A 149 -18.37 -2.01 1.73
N GLY A 150 -17.73 -2.25 2.87
CA GLY A 150 -16.35 -2.72 2.93
C GLY A 150 -15.52 -1.94 3.95
N ARG A 151 -14.21 -2.17 3.91
CA ARG A 151 -13.23 -1.56 4.81
C ARG A 151 -12.45 -0.49 4.08
N ARG A 152 -12.40 0.72 4.65
CA ARG A 152 -11.55 1.79 4.13
C ARG A 152 -10.09 1.48 4.40
N VAL A 153 -9.31 1.36 3.34
CA VAL A 153 -7.87 1.12 3.39
C VAL A 153 -7.16 2.37 2.89
N VAL A 154 -6.27 2.89 3.72
CA VAL A 154 -5.41 4.01 3.36
C VAL A 154 -3.99 3.50 3.31
N ILE A 155 -3.34 3.62 2.16
CA ILE A 155 -1.96 3.21 1.96
C ILE A 155 -1.10 4.48 1.92
N ILE A 156 -0.25 4.66 2.93
CA ILE A 156 0.73 5.74 3.02
C ILE A 156 2.06 5.15 2.57
N HIS A 157 2.43 5.41 1.33
CA HIS A 157 3.66 4.90 0.74
C HIS A 157 4.84 5.81 1.10
N HIS A 158 6.02 5.23 1.35
CA HIS A 158 7.18 5.93 1.92
C HIS A 158 6.82 6.83 3.11
N ALA A 159 6.25 6.24 4.16
CA ALA A 159 5.78 6.99 5.33
C ALA A 159 6.90 7.81 6.02
N ASP A 160 8.16 7.42 5.83
CA ASP A 160 9.35 8.13 6.28
C ASP A 160 9.58 9.49 5.58
N GLU A 161 8.90 9.75 4.46
CA GLU A 161 8.92 11.04 3.77
C GLU A 161 7.97 12.08 4.40
N MET A 162 7.24 11.72 5.46
CA MET A 162 6.51 12.69 6.27
C MET A 162 7.47 13.62 6.99
N LYS A 163 7.23 14.93 6.88
CA LYS A 163 7.86 15.90 7.79
C LYS A 163 7.30 15.76 9.21
N VAL A 164 8.07 16.26 10.18
CA VAL A 164 7.71 16.23 11.61
C VAL A 164 6.30 16.77 11.86
N GLU A 165 5.91 17.85 11.18
CA GLU A 165 4.58 18.43 11.31
C GLU A 165 3.47 17.51 10.78
N SER A 166 3.66 16.89 9.61
CA SER A 166 2.75 15.91 9.03
C SER A 166 2.62 14.68 9.92
N ALA A 167 3.74 14.15 10.39
CA ALA A 167 3.80 12.99 11.28
C ALA A 167 3.07 13.25 12.61
N ASN A 168 3.28 14.41 13.23
CA ASN A 168 2.56 14.80 14.45
C ASN A 168 1.06 15.00 14.23
N ALA A 169 0.66 15.57 13.08
CA ALA A 169 -0.75 15.69 12.73
C ALA A 169 -1.41 14.32 12.54
N PHE A 170 -0.65 13.33 12.06
CA PHE A 170 -1.12 11.97 11.83
C PHE A 170 -1.34 11.17 13.13
N LEU A 171 -0.61 11.49 14.21
CA LEU A 171 -0.73 10.78 15.50
C LEU A 171 -2.17 10.70 16.02
N LYS A 172 -2.94 11.79 15.88
CA LYS A 172 -4.36 11.80 16.29
C LYS A 172 -5.19 10.78 15.52
N THR A 173 -4.89 10.56 14.25
CA THR A 173 -5.59 9.58 13.40
C THR A 173 -5.21 8.15 13.78
N LEU A 174 -3.98 7.93 14.25
CA LEU A 174 -3.53 6.63 14.78
C LEU A 174 -4.11 6.32 16.16
N GLU A 175 -4.41 7.34 16.98
CA GLU A 175 -5.00 7.18 18.32
C GLU A 175 -6.52 6.99 18.30
N GLU A 176 -7.20 7.65 17.36
CA GLU A 176 -8.65 7.57 17.18
C GLU A 176 -9.02 6.94 15.82
N PRO A 177 -8.57 5.70 15.52
CA PRO A 177 -8.88 5.07 14.26
C PRO A 177 -10.38 4.77 14.17
N HIS A 178 -11.02 5.29 13.12
CA HIS A 178 -12.44 5.06 12.87
C HIS A 178 -12.74 3.57 12.68
N GLU A 179 -13.96 3.15 13.05
CA GLU A 179 -14.45 1.81 12.77
C GLU A 179 -14.37 1.51 11.27
N ASN A 180 -13.96 0.29 10.91
CA ASN A 180 -13.78 -0.16 9.52
C ASN A 180 -12.76 0.64 8.69
N VAL A 181 -11.75 1.22 9.33
CA VAL A 181 -10.55 1.77 8.67
C VAL A 181 -9.33 0.91 8.99
N THR A 182 -8.48 0.72 7.99
CA THR A 182 -7.12 0.19 8.14
C THR A 182 -6.14 1.12 7.46
N LEU A 183 -5.20 1.66 8.23
CA LEU A 183 -4.08 2.45 7.79
C LEU A 183 -2.90 1.50 7.56
N ILE A 184 -2.32 1.51 6.37
CA ILE A 184 -1.13 0.73 6.03
C ILE A 184 -0.03 1.71 5.67
N LEU A 185 1.02 1.73 6.47
CA LEU A 185 2.22 2.51 6.23
C LEU A 185 3.26 1.59 5.64
N THR A 186 3.95 2.00 4.59
CA THR A 186 5.10 1.27 4.05
C THR A 186 6.34 2.14 4.13
N THR A 187 7.49 1.56 4.47
CA THR A 187 8.78 2.28 4.47
C THR A 187 9.96 1.31 4.33
N ALA A 188 11.01 1.76 3.64
CA ALA A 188 12.33 1.13 3.62
C ALA A 188 13.27 1.69 4.70
N HIS A 189 12.89 2.79 5.35
CA HIS A 189 13.70 3.51 6.33
C HIS A 189 12.95 3.73 7.64
N PRO A 190 12.63 2.65 8.39
CA PRO A 190 11.89 2.77 9.64
C PRO A 190 12.59 3.64 10.69
N GLU A 191 13.91 3.78 10.62
CA GLU A 191 14.70 4.64 11.51
C GLU A 191 14.43 6.14 11.31
N ARG A 192 13.86 6.54 10.16
CA ARG A 192 13.47 7.92 9.88
C ARG A 192 12.07 8.26 10.39
N LEU A 193 11.25 7.26 10.73
CA LEU A 193 9.93 7.48 11.30
C LEU A 193 10.01 7.94 12.75
N LEU A 194 9.01 8.75 13.15
CA LEU A 194 8.86 9.09 14.57
C LEU A 194 8.48 7.83 15.37
N GLN A 195 9.18 7.61 16.49
CA GLN A 195 8.89 6.50 17.41
C GLN A 195 7.43 6.49 17.90
N THR A 196 6.79 7.67 17.96
CA THR A 196 5.38 7.83 18.31
C THR A 196 4.41 7.23 17.28
N ILE A 197 4.80 7.18 16.00
CA ILE A 197 4.06 6.46 14.94
C ILE A 197 4.31 4.96 15.08
N VAL A 198 5.58 4.54 15.15
CA VAL A 198 5.96 3.12 15.22
C VAL A 198 5.27 2.42 16.39
N SER A 199 5.27 3.05 17.57
CA SER A 199 4.63 2.50 18.78
C SER A 199 3.10 2.34 18.71
N ARG A 200 2.43 2.97 17.74
CA ARG A 200 0.97 2.91 17.53
C ARG A 200 0.58 2.06 16.32
N CYS A 201 1.56 1.50 15.62
CA CYS A 201 1.33 0.60 14.50
C CYS A 201 1.70 -0.83 14.90
N GLN A 202 0.95 -1.80 14.38
CA GLN A 202 1.43 -3.17 14.37
C GLN A 202 2.52 -3.27 13.30
N GLU A 203 3.76 -3.43 13.72
CA GLU A 203 4.88 -3.59 12.80
C GLU A 203 4.94 -5.01 12.23
N VAL A 204 5.14 -5.11 10.92
CA VAL A 204 5.37 -6.36 10.20
C VAL A 204 6.57 -6.15 9.28
N VAL A 205 7.66 -6.85 9.60
CA VAL A 205 8.87 -6.85 8.79
C VAL A 205 8.68 -7.76 7.58
N VAL A 206 8.86 -7.20 6.40
CA VAL A 206 8.89 -7.85 5.09
C VAL A 206 10.36 -8.11 4.76
N PRO A 207 10.83 -9.37 4.84
CA PRO A 207 12.22 -9.71 4.51
C PRO A 207 12.54 -9.43 3.04
N PRO A 208 13.81 -9.30 2.65
CA PRO A 208 14.19 -9.29 1.24
C PRO A 208 13.73 -10.58 0.54
N LEU A 209 13.53 -10.49 -0.78
CA LEU A 209 13.22 -11.65 -1.61
C LEU A 209 14.48 -12.50 -1.78
N ASP A 210 14.32 -13.82 -1.85
CA ASP A 210 15.45 -14.70 -2.18
C ASP A 210 15.74 -14.68 -3.70
N ASP A 211 16.97 -15.02 -4.06
CA ASP A 211 17.43 -15.01 -5.46
C ASP A 211 16.50 -15.84 -6.36
N ASP A 212 16.04 -17.01 -5.87
CA ASP A 212 15.16 -17.91 -6.62
C ASP A 212 13.79 -17.27 -6.92
N GLN A 213 13.22 -16.53 -5.96
CA GLN A 213 12.00 -15.75 -6.11
C GLN A 213 12.20 -14.63 -7.13
N ILE A 214 13.32 -13.91 -7.06
CA ILE A 214 13.64 -12.82 -8.00
C ILE A 214 13.80 -13.37 -9.41
N ILE A 215 14.60 -14.44 -9.58
CA ILE A 215 14.82 -15.09 -10.86
C ILE A 215 13.49 -15.57 -11.46
N SER A 216 12.69 -16.25 -10.65
CA SER A 216 11.39 -16.78 -11.09
C SER A 216 10.43 -15.65 -11.50
N ALA A 217 10.41 -14.54 -10.77
CA ALA A 217 9.59 -13.39 -11.09
C ALA A 217 10.04 -12.68 -12.38
N LEU A 218 11.34 -12.48 -12.57
CA LEU A 218 11.90 -11.85 -13.77
C LEU A 218 11.59 -12.66 -15.04
N VAL A 219 11.77 -13.99 -14.97
CA VAL A 219 11.52 -14.90 -16.10
C VAL A 219 10.02 -15.01 -16.39
N SER A 220 9.19 -15.19 -15.36
CA SER A 220 7.74 -15.32 -15.55
C SER A 220 7.07 -14.02 -16.00
N GLY A 221 7.60 -12.87 -15.59
CA GLY A 221 7.19 -11.56 -16.10
C GLY A 221 7.66 -11.25 -17.52
N GLY A 222 8.54 -12.08 -18.10
CA GLY A 222 9.05 -11.90 -19.46
C GLY A 222 10.05 -10.75 -19.60
N TRP A 223 10.66 -10.31 -18.51
CA TRP A 223 11.59 -9.18 -18.48
C TRP A 223 12.97 -9.55 -19.01
N CYS A 224 13.41 -10.78 -18.78
CA CYS A 224 14.70 -11.29 -19.25
C CYS A 224 14.74 -12.82 -19.33
N THR A 225 15.82 -13.35 -19.91
CA THR A 225 16.11 -14.78 -19.92
C THR A 225 16.59 -15.26 -18.55
N HIS A 226 16.56 -16.58 -18.31
CA HIS A 226 17.02 -17.15 -17.04
C HIS A 226 18.49 -16.78 -16.74
N ASP A 227 19.36 -16.85 -17.74
CA ASP A 227 20.78 -16.52 -17.56
C ASP A 227 20.99 -15.04 -17.18
N GLU A 228 20.20 -14.13 -17.76
CA GLU A 228 20.21 -12.71 -17.39
C GLU A 228 19.63 -12.49 -15.99
N ALA A 229 18.57 -13.21 -15.62
CA ALA A 229 17.95 -13.12 -14.30
C ALA A 229 18.91 -13.55 -13.19
N VAL A 230 19.70 -14.61 -13.39
CA VAL A 230 20.73 -15.08 -12.45
C VAL A 230 21.82 -14.03 -12.22
N LEU A 231 22.09 -13.17 -13.20
CA LEU A 231 23.06 -12.08 -13.07
C LEU A 231 22.47 -10.85 -12.34
N LEU A 232 21.16 -10.67 -12.38
CA LEU A 232 20.46 -9.51 -11.80
C LEU A 232 19.96 -9.75 -10.38
N ALA A 233 19.67 -10.99 -10.02
CA ALA A 233 19.16 -11.38 -8.70
C ALA A 233 20.13 -11.20 -7.51
N PRO A 234 21.46 -11.36 -7.63
CA PRO A 234 22.34 -11.27 -6.47
C PRO A 234 22.54 -9.81 -6.04
N PHE A 235 21.80 -9.38 -5.01
CA PHE A 235 22.05 -8.17 -4.21
C PHE A 235 21.72 -8.41 -2.74
#